data_AF-A0A7Y4HSM6-F1
#
_entry.id   AF-A0A7Y4HSM6-F1
#
_cell.length_a   1.000
_cell.length_b   1.000
_cell.length_c   1.000
_cell.angle_alpha   90.00
_cell.angle_beta   90.00
_cell.angle_gamma   90.00
#
_symmetry.space_group_name_H-M   'P 1'
#
loop_
_entity.id
_entity.type
_entity.pdbx_description
1 polymer ?
#
loop_
_entity_poly.entity_id
_entity_poly.type
_entity_poly.pdbx_seq_one_letter_code
_entity_poly.pdbx_strand_id
1 'polypeptide(L)'
;MSTADSPVSQFRDLPANSMIGLLKLYRTVISPLYGPVCRFFPSCSAYALEAVTVHGALKGSGLAMRRICRCHPWNDGGVDHVPTGGRTFPPGKIPQIVVLNHPVIPADDESRSAA
;
A
#
# COMPACT_ATOMS: atom_id res chain seq x y z
N MET A 1 -29.81 -5.43 -3.09
CA MET A 1 -29.74 -4.34 -2.10
C MET A 1 -28.40 -3.61 -2.27
N SER A 2 -28.36 -2.49 -3.00
CA SER A 2 -27.23 -1.55 -3.03
C SER A 2 -27.73 -0.23 -2.44
N THR A 3 -27.61 -0.06 -1.13
CA THR A 3 -27.97 1.20 -0.47
C THR A 3 -26.77 2.14 -0.49
N ALA A 4 -26.92 3.23 -1.25
CA ALA A 4 -26.36 4.54 -1.01
C ALA A 4 -24.83 4.69 -0.97
N ASP A 5 -24.21 4.74 -2.15
CA ASP A 5 -23.01 5.56 -2.33
C ASP A 5 -23.49 7.04 -2.31
N SER A 6 -23.46 7.67 -1.14
CA SER A 6 -23.92 9.05 -0.97
C SER A 6 -23.01 9.97 -1.80
N PRO A 7 -23.52 10.93 -2.60
CA PRO A 7 -22.68 11.77 -3.46
C PRO A 7 -21.57 12.52 -2.67
N VAL A 8 -21.82 12.82 -1.39
CA VAL A 8 -20.85 13.42 -0.46
C VAL A 8 -19.61 12.54 -0.21
N SER A 9 -19.76 11.21 -0.24
CA SER A 9 -18.63 10.27 -0.09
C SER A 9 -17.70 10.28 -1.30
N GLN A 10 -18.26 10.35 -2.52
CA GLN A 10 -17.48 10.43 -3.75
C GLN A 10 -16.59 11.67 -3.78
N PHE A 11 -17.11 12.84 -3.38
CA PHE A 11 -16.33 14.08 -3.31
C PHE A 11 -15.22 14.06 -2.25
N ARG A 12 -15.41 13.31 -1.16
CA ARG A 12 -14.39 13.17 -0.10
C ARG A 12 -13.26 12.23 -0.51
N ASP A 13 -13.54 11.27 -1.41
CA ASP A 13 -12.56 10.29 -1.89
C ASP A 13 -11.82 10.73 -3.17
N LEU A 14 -12.33 11.75 -3.89
CA LEU A 14 -11.66 12.39 -5.04
C LEU A 14 -10.17 12.67 -4.82
N PRO A 15 -9.72 13.35 -3.75
CA PRO A 15 -8.30 13.62 -3.53
C PRO A 15 -7.48 12.34 -3.34
N ALA A 16 -8.05 11.32 -2.69
CA ALA A 16 -7.37 10.04 -2.50
C ALA A 16 -7.22 9.28 -3.83
N ASN A 17 -8.27 9.26 -4.65
CA ASN A 17 -8.25 8.59 -5.95
C ASN A 17 -7.27 9.26 -6.92
N SER A 18 -7.22 10.59 -6.96
CA SER A 18 -6.22 11.33 -7.75
C SER A 18 -4.80 10.98 -7.31
N MET A 19 -4.54 10.91 -6.01
CA MET A 19 -3.23 10.55 -5.47
C MET A 19 -2.86 9.09 -5.76
N ILE A 20 -3.82 8.16 -5.66
CA ILE A 20 -3.64 6.76 -6.05
C ILE A 20 -3.27 6.66 -7.53
N GLY A 21 -3.93 7.41 -8.41
CA GLY A 21 -3.62 7.49 -9.83
C GLY A 21 -2.18 7.96 -10.07
N LEU A 22 -1.77 9.05 -9.40
CA LEU A 22 -0.42 9.58 -9.48
C LEU A 22 0.64 8.57 -8.98
N LEU A 23 0.39 7.91 -7.86
CA LEU A 23 1.29 6.89 -7.31
C LEU A 23 1.40 5.66 -8.22
N LYS A 24 0.31 5.25 -8.88
CA LYS A 24 0.35 4.19 -9.89
C LYS A 24 1.19 4.59 -11.10
N LEU A 25 0.98 5.80 -11.62
CA LEU A 25 1.75 6.34 -12.75
C LEU A 25 3.25 6.45 -12.40
N TYR A 26 3.57 6.94 -11.21
CA TYR A 26 4.93 6.99 -10.70
C TYR A 26 5.55 5.58 -10.66
N ARG A 27 4.81 4.58 -10.17
CA ARG A 27 5.30 3.21 -10.09
C ARG A 27 5.50 2.56 -11.46
N THR A 28 4.68 2.87 -12.46
CA THR A 28 4.82 2.27 -13.79
C THR A 28 5.91 2.94 -14.62
N VAL A 29 6.10 4.26 -14.47
CA VAL A 29 7.05 5.02 -15.30
C VAL A 29 8.41 5.19 -14.62
N ILE A 30 8.44 5.51 -13.33
CA ILE A 30 9.66 5.92 -12.63
C ILE A 30 10.29 4.74 -11.86
N SER A 31 9.48 3.89 -11.23
CA SER A 31 10.03 2.78 -10.43
C SER A 31 10.95 1.82 -11.20
N PRO A 32 10.73 1.49 -12.49
CA PRO A 32 11.64 0.64 -13.25
C PRO A 32 13.02 1.25 -13.46
N LEU A 33 13.11 2.59 -13.47
CA LEU A 33 14.35 3.33 -13.72
C LEU A 33 15.20 3.48 -12.44
N TYR A 34 14.59 3.37 -11.26
CA TYR A 34 15.23 3.72 -9.98
C TYR A 34 15.78 2.50 -9.21
N GLY A 35 15.32 1.28 -9.53
CA GLY A 35 15.78 0.06 -8.86
C GLY A 35 15.36 -0.08 -7.39
N PRO A 36 15.81 -1.14 -6.70
CA PRO A 36 15.43 -1.43 -5.31
C PRO A 36 16.28 -0.64 -4.31
N VAL A 37 15.94 0.64 -4.10
CA VAL A 37 16.64 1.53 -3.14
C VAL A 37 16.05 1.48 -1.72
N CYS A 38 14.82 0.96 -1.59
CA CYS A 38 14.09 1.01 -0.34
C CYS A 38 14.68 0.00 0.66
N ARG A 39 14.95 0.46 1.88
CA ARG A 39 15.44 -0.39 2.98
C ARG A 39 14.37 -1.28 3.58
N PHE A 40 13.12 -0.91 3.41
CA PHE A 40 12.02 -1.66 3.97
C PHE A 40 11.16 -2.33 2.92
N PHE A 41 10.52 -3.43 3.35
CA PHE A 41 9.44 -4.09 2.63
C PHE A 41 8.09 -3.77 3.29
N PRO A 42 7.03 -3.47 2.52
CA PRO A 42 7.04 -3.16 1.09
C PRO A 42 7.79 -1.85 0.80
N SER A 43 8.16 -1.62 -0.47
CA SER A 43 8.90 -0.41 -0.88
C SER A 43 8.15 0.88 -0.54
N CYS A 44 8.85 2.02 -0.39
CA CYS A 44 8.22 3.29 0.01
C CYS A 44 7.05 3.68 -0.89
N SER A 45 7.13 3.46 -2.20
CA SER A 45 6.04 3.75 -3.13
C SER A 45 4.88 2.74 -3.03
N ALA A 46 5.16 1.48 -2.71
CA ALA A 46 4.13 0.46 -2.46
C ALA A 46 3.40 0.75 -1.14
N TYR A 47 4.15 1.08 -0.10
CA TYR A 47 3.63 1.52 1.20
C TYR A 47 2.76 2.77 1.04
N ALA A 48 3.23 3.77 0.28
CA ALA A 48 2.46 4.99 0.03
C ALA A 48 1.14 4.70 -0.70
N LEU A 49 1.17 3.85 -1.73
CA LEU A 49 -0.02 3.48 -2.49
C LEU A 49 -1.05 2.75 -1.61
N GLU A 50 -0.60 1.81 -0.77
CA GLU A 50 -1.46 1.11 0.18
C GLU A 50 -1.99 2.06 1.27
N ALA A 51 -1.14 2.90 1.84
CA ALA A 51 -1.51 3.84 2.91
C ALA A 51 -2.60 4.81 2.46
N VAL A 52 -2.49 5.38 1.25
CA VAL A 52 -3.54 6.25 0.69
C VAL A 52 -4.80 5.47 0.34
N THR A 53 -4.67 4.22 -0.10
CA THR A 53 -5.81 3.33 -0.40
C THR A 53 -6.60 3.00 0.88
N VAL A 54 -5.92 2.71 1.99
CA VAL A 54 -6.52 2.22 3.25
C VAL A 54 -6.91 3.36 4.21
N HIS A 55 -6.18 4.48 4.22
CA HIS A 55 -6.40 5.60 5.16
C HIS A 55 -6.88 6.90 4.49
N GLY A 56 -6.92 6.98 3.15
CA GLY A 56 -7.24 8.20 2.41
C GLY A 56 -6.05 9.16 2.25
N ALA A 57 -6.28 10.28 1.54
CA ALA A 57 -5.20 11.19 1.12
C ALA A 57 -4.39 11.74 2.29
N LEU A 58 -5.04 12.32 3.31
CA LEU A 58 -4.34 13.01 4.41
C LEU A 58 -3.56 12.04 5.29
N LYS A 59 -4.25 11.08 5.93
CA LYS A 59 -3.63 10.12 6.84
C LYS A 59 -2.67 9.18 6.12
N GLY A 60 -3.02 8.76 4.89
CA GLY A 60 -2.14 7.95 4.05
C GLY A 60 -0.85 8.68 3.67
N SER A 61 -0.92 9.96 3.30
CA SER A 61 0.25 10.78 3.02
C SER A 61 1.15 10.96 4.25
N GLY A 62 0.56 11.19 5.43
CA GLY A 62 1.33 11.31 6.67
C GLY A 62 2.12 10.04 7.01
N LEU A 63 1.49 8.86 6.86
CA LEU A 63 2.16 7.57 7.02
C LEU A 63 3.27 7.37 5.99
N ALA A 64 3.00 7.68 4.72
CA ALA A 64 3.97 7.58 3.63
C ALA A 64 5.18 8.50 3.84
N MET A 65 4.95 9.76 4.23
CA MET A 65 6.00 10.74 4.48
C MET A 65 6.90 10.29 5.64
N ARG A 66 6.29 9.86 6.76
CA ARG A 66 7.03 9.30 7.90
C ARG A 66 7.86 8.07 7.50
N ARG A 67 7.35 7.25 6.58
CA ARG A 67 8.06 6.09 6.05
C ARG A 67 9.27 6.49 5.21
N ILE A 68 9.10 7.45 4.30
CA ILE A 68 10.18 7.98 3.46
C ILE A 68 11.29 8.59 4.33
N CYS A 69 10.95 9.39 5.35
CA CYS A 69 11.95 9.98 6.25
C CYS A 69 12.77 8.92 7.02
N ARG A 70 12.19 7.75 7.32
CA ARG A 70 12.91 6.63 7.96
C ARG A 70 13.71 5.79 6.95
N CYS A 71 13.39 5.87 5.67
CA CYS A 71 14.03 5.05 4.63
C CYS A 71 15.30 5.73 4.11
N HIS A 72 16.38 5.65 4.89
CA HIS A 72 17.69 6.21 4.53
C HIS A 72 18.81 5.16 4.68
N PRO A 73 20.02 5.41 4.11
CA PRO A 73 21.10 4.43 4.07
C PRO A 73 21.71 3.98 5.40
N TRP A 74 21.33 4.60 6.52
CA TRP A 74 21.79 4.26 7.87
C TRP A 74 20.73 3.57 8.71
N ASN A 75 19.60 3.20 8.11
CA ASN A 75 18.58 2.41 8.77
C ASN A 75 18.66 0.96 8.30
N ASP A 76 18.65 0.01 9.24
CA ASP A 76 18.79 -1.43 8.98
C ASP A 76 17.68 -2.00 8.09
N GLY A 77 16.53 -1.31 8.04
CA GLY A 77 15.42 -1.71 7.20
C GLY A 77 14.53 -2.75 7.85
N GLY A 78 13.91 -3.61 7.04
CA GLY A 78 13.03 -4.70 7.51
C GLY A 78 11.60 -4.63 6.99
N VAL A 79 10.72 -5.42 7.59
CA VAL A 79 9.30 -5.47 7.20
C VAL A 79 8.51 -4.48 8.06
N ASP A 80 7.88 -3.48 7.44
CA ASP A 80 6.91 -2.62 8.15
C ASP A 80 5.75 -2.29 7.19
N HIS A 81 4.63 -2.93 7.51
CA HIS A 81 3.40 -2.85 6.75
C HIS A 81 2.57 -1.63 7.15
N VAL A 82 1.66 -1.23 6.27
CA VAL A 82 0.69 -0.19 6.60
C VAL A 82 -0.21 -0.70 7.74
N PRO A 83 -0.42 0.09 8.80
CA PRO A 83 -1.35 -0.30 9.87
C PRO A 83 -2.78 -0.40 9.33
N THR A 84 -3.60 -1.27 9.92
CA THR A 84 -5.00 -1.44 9.52
C THR A 84 -5.76 -0.12 9.57
N GLY A 85 -6.46 0.23 8.49
CA GLY A 85 -7.29 1.43 8.41
C GLY A 85 -8.78 1.14 8.54
N GLY A 86 -9.58 2.21 8.55
CA GLY A 86 -11.04 2.13 8.71
C GLY A 86 -11.83 1.96 7.41
N ARG A 87 -11.16 1.92 6.24
CA ARG A 87 -11.84 1.67 4.97
C ARG A 87 -12.12 0.17 4.82
N THR A 88 -13.38 -0.15 4.57
CA THR A 88 -13.83 -1.51 4.26
C THR A 88 -14.00 -1.66 2.76
N PHE A 89 -13.57 -2.81 2.23
CA PHE A 89 -13.72 -3.15 0.82
C PHE A 89 -14.76 -4.25 0.66
N PRO A 90 -15.57 -4.24 -0.40
CA PRO A 90 -16.48 -5.34 -0.68
C PRO A 90 -15.71 -6.66 -0.83
N PRO A 91 -16.28 -7.80 -0.39
CA PRO A 91 -15.65 -9.10 -0.60
C PRO A 91 -15.41 -9.33 -2.10
N GLY A 92 -14.22 -9.83 -2.46
CA GLY A 92 -13.81 -10.02 -3.86
C GLY A 92 -13.38 -8.75 -4.61
N LYS A 93 -13.44 -7.57 -3.97
CA LYS A 93 -12.96 -6.29 -4.53
C LYS A 93 -11.86 -5.66 -3.67
N ILE A 94 -11.00 -6.48 -3.09
CA ILE A 94 -9.86 -6.00 -2.32
C ILE A 94 -8.85 -5.36 -3.29
N PRO A 95 -8.31 -4.17 -2.98
CA PRO A 95 -7.31 -3.55 -3.82
C PRO A 95 -6.08 -4.46 -3.95
N GLN A 96 -5.63 -4.69 -5.18
CA GLN A 96 -4.49 -5.57 -5.46
C GLN A 96 -3.23 -5.15 -4.70
N ILE A 97 -3.01 -3.86 -4.47
CA ILE A 97 -1.84 -3.39 -3.69
C ILE A 97 -1.83 -3.92 -2.25
N VAL A 98 -2.99 -4.06 -1.61
CA VAL A 98 -3.11 -4.62 -0.27
C VAL A 98 -2.73 -6.10 -0.31
N VAL A 99 -3.21 -6.84 -1.31
CA VAL A 99 -2.85 -8.26 -1.47
C VAL A 99 -1.36 -8.45 -1.75
N LEU A 100 -0.78 -7.62 -2.62
CA LEU A 100 0.63 -7.72 -3.01
C LEU A 100 1.59 -7.40 -1.86
N ASN A 101 1.22 -6.46 -0.99
CA ASN A 101 2.05 -6.10 0.15
C ASN A 101 1.89 -7.06 1.33
N HIS A 102 0.82 -7.87 1.34
CA HIS A 102 0.51 -8.87 2.37
C HIS A 102 0.21 -10.23 1.73
N PRO A 103 1.20 -10.86 1.07
CA PRO A 103 0.99 -12.14 0.43
C PRO A 103 0.65 -13.20 1.49
N VAL A 104 -0.43 -13.95 1.27
CA VAL A 104 -0.71 -15.15 2.04
C VAL A 104 0.26 -16.22 1.57
N ILE A 105 1.31 -16.47 2.35
CA ILE A 105 2.22 -17.59 2.09
C ILE A 105 1.51 -18.83 2.63
N PRO A 106 1.09 -19.78 1.76
CA PRO A 106 0.56 -21.05 2.23
C PRO A 106 1.62 -21.73 3.09
N ALA A 107 1.24 -22.25 4.25
CA ALA A 107 2.14 -23.09 5.03
C ALA A 107 2.46 -24.32 4.17
N ASP A 108 3.73 -24.47 3.82
CA ASP A 108 4.19 -25.56 3.00
C ASP A 108 4.51 -26.77 3.90
N ASP A 109 3.81 -27.87 3.70
CA ASP A 109 4.27 -29.20 4.14
C ASP A 109 5.57 -29.62 3.41
N GLU A 110 5.98 -28.89 2.35
CA GLU A 110 7.17 -29.17 1.54
C GLU A 110 8.51 -28.75 2.17
N SER A 111 8.63 -27.62 2.89
CA SER A 111 9.91 -27.24 3.54
C SER A 111 10.33 -28.14 4.71
N ARG A 112 9.40 -28.93 5.26
CA ARG A 112 9.67 -29.86 6.38
C ARG A 112 10.29 -31.18 5.92
N SER A 113 10.13 -31.57 4.66
CA SER A 113 10.54 -32.89 4.14
C SER A 113 11.97 -32.94 3.58
N ALA A 114 12.70 -31.82 3.61
CA ALA A 114 14.08 -31.71 3.13
C ALA A 114 15.13 -31.63 4.26
N ALA A 115 14.75 -31.95 5.51
CA ALA A 115 15.64 -32.00 6.68
C ALA A 115 15.87 -33.44 7.15
#